data_AF-A0A1F8RMZ7-F1
#
_entry.id   AF-A0A1F8RMZ7-F1
#
_cell.length_a   1.000
_cell.length_b   1.000
_cell.length_c   1.000
_cell.angle_alpha   90.00
_cell.angle_beta   90.00
_cell.angle_gamma   90.00
#
_symmetry.space_group_name_H-M   'P 1'
#
loop_
_entity.id
_entity.type
_entity.pdbx_description
1 polymer ?
#
loop_
_entity_poly.entity_id
_entity_poly.type
_entity_poly.pdbx_seq_one_letter_code
_entity_poly.pdbx_strand_id
1 'polypeptide(L)'
;MKSRYRYGKPIPDRLHTLEDPGQPLAFDADRGLITEVSERCDVKSLVAGLKGKGPEESEADMRAFGQRLMAATIELADGKYIDRAGEVIEKVAQQTGIFFPHSLQRYVELSIIGSRPLDRWNITKATTKELVLEVFSCSVLREMREAGLEAGELPCHVLCLSSFEAAAQKIGDGVEMEVLKSLPQDGVCQFSFQHA
;
A
#
# COMPACT_ATOMS: atom_id res chain seq x y z
N MET A 1 0.28 43.99 -21.33
CA MET A 1 -1.04 43.32 -21.41
C MET A 1 -1.58 43.19 -19.99
N LYS A 2 -2.65 43.91 -19.62
CA LYS A 2 -3.21 43.85 -18.25
C LYS A 2 -4.03 42.56 -18.09
N SER A 3 -3.64 41.69 -17.16
CA SER A 3 -4.35 40.44 -16.84
C SER A 3 -5.81 40.73 -16.48
N ARG A 4 -6.76 39.99 -17.09
CA ARG A 4 -8.22 40.13 -16.92
C ARG A 4 -8.77 39.51 -15.63
N TYR A 5 -7.94 38.91 -14.80
CA TYR A 5 -8.39 38.15 -13.63
C TYR A 5 -8.20 38.97 -12.35
N ARG A 6 -9.32 39.30 -11.69
CA ARG A 6 -9.34 40.11 -10.46
C ARG A 6 -8.77 39.36 -9.24
N TYR A 7 -8.74 38.02 -9.26
CA TYR A 7 -8.32 37.17 -8.15
C TYR A 7 -7.43 35.97 -8.53
N GLY A 8 -7.01 35.85 -9.79
CA GLY A 8 -6.16 34.74 -10.24
C GLY A 8 -4.96 35.27 -11.01
N LYS A 9 -3.77 35.18 -10.43
CA LYS A 9 -2.53 35.31 -11.23
C LYS A 9 -2.32 33.95 -11.93
N PRO A 10 -2.12 33.91 -13.25
CA PRO A 10 -1.63 32.68 -13.88
C PRO A 10 -0.31 32.31 -13.21
N ILE A 11 -0.25 31.13 -12.61
CA ILE A 11 0.97 30.59 -12.04
C ILE A 11 1.86 30.28 -13.26
N PRO A 12 3.01 30.97 -13.43
CA PRO A 12 3.85 30.79 -14.62
C PRO A 12 4.54 29.42 -14.63
N ASP A 13 4.63 28.79 -13.46
CA ASP A 13 5.21 27.47 -13.28
C ASP A 13 4.15 26.39 -13.56
N ARG A 14 4.58 25.28 -14.18
CA ARG A 14 3.77 24.08 -14.30
C ARG A 14 3.34 23.67 -12.89
N LEU A 15 2.04 23.72 -12.60
CA LEU A 15 1.50 23.07 -11.40
C LEU A 15 2.06 21.64 -11.40
N HIS A 16 2.80 21.27 -10.35
CA HIS A 16 3.22 19.88 -10.17
C HIS A 16 1.94 19.04 -10.20
N THR A 17 1.76 18.31 -11.29
CA THR A 17 0.74 17.28 -11.36
C THR A 17 1.17 16.21 -10.36
N LEU A 18 0.22 15.64 -9.62
CA LEU A 18 0.43 14.48 -8.73
C LEU A 18 1.13 13.31 -9.44
N GLU A 19 1.34 13.36 -10.76
CA GLU A 19 1.76 12.28 -11.64
C GLU A 19 3.05 12.59 -12.42
N ASP A 20 4.00 13.34 -11.85
CA ASP A 20 5.32 13.44 -12.47
C ASP A 20 6.01 12.06 -12.42
N PRO A 21 6.32 11.43 -13.58
CA PRO A 21 6.82 10.05 -13.60
C PRO A 21 8.12 9.90 -12.79
N GLY A 22 8.14 8.95 -11.86
CA GLY A 22 9.33 8.64 -11.05
C GLY A 22 9.47 9.44 -9.76
N GLN A 23 8.52 10.32 -9.42
CA GLN A 23 8.46 10.96 -8.11
C GLN A 23 7.61 10.13 -7.11
N PRO A 24 7.97 10.10 -5.81
CA PRO A 24 7.15 9.49 -4.76
C PRO A 24 5.73 10.06 -4.73
N LEU A 25 4.74 9.16 -4.77
CA LEU A 25 3.33 9.53 -4.61
C LEU A 25 2.97 9.47 -3.12
N ALA A 26 3.20 10.58 -2.42
CA ALA A 26 2.96 10.62 -0.97
C ALA A 26 1.47 10.70 -0.59
N PHE A 27 0.57 11.10 -1.50
CA PHE A 27 -0.89 11.18 -1.27
C PHE A 27 -1.27 11.73 0.12
N ASP A 28 -0.65 12.85 0.52
CA ASP A 28 -0.80 13.50 1.82
C ASP A 28 -0.35 12.70 3.06
N ALA A 29 0.17 11.47 2.89
CA ALA A 29 0.80 10.71 3.96
C ALA A 29 2.04 11.43 4.52
N ASP A 30 2.24 11.31 5.83
CA ASP A 30 3.37 11.94 6.51
C ASP A 30 4.71 11.40 5.99
N ARG A 31 5.61 12.29 5.57
CA ARG A 31 6.91 11.90 5.00
C ARG A 31 7.77 11.13 5.99
N GLY A 32 7.67 11.42 7.29
CA GLY A 32 8.36 10.70 8.35
C GLY A 32 7.86 9.26 8.48
N LEU A 33 6.55 9.04 8.34
CA LEU A 33 5.99 7.68 8.27
C LEU A 33 6.56 6.93 7.07
N ILE A 34 6.55 7.55 5.88
CA ILE A 34 7.08 6.93 4.66
C ILE A 34 8.54 6.55 4.85
N THR A 35 9.37 7.47 5.36
CA THR A 35 10.80 7.23 5.60
C THR A 35 11.01 6.09 6.59
N GLU A 36 10.34 6.10 7.75
CA GLU A 36 10.55 5.05 8.76
C GLU A 36 10.04 3.68 8.31
N VAL A 37 8.91 3.61 7.61
CA VAL A 37 8.42 2.35 7.04
C VAL A 37 9.41 1.83 5.98
N SER A 38 9.86 2.69 5.07
CA SER A 38 10.87 2.33 4.05
C SER A 38 12.19 1.83 4.68
N GLU A 39 12.67 2.47 5.75
CA GLU A 39 13.89 2.07 6.45
C GLU A 39 13.72 0.73 7.19
N ARG A 40 12.59 0.54 7.87
CA ARG A 40 12.30 -0.71 8.60
C ARG A 40 11.98 -1.88 7.67
N CYS A 41 11.49 -1.61 6.46
CA CYS A 41 10.98 -2.60 5.51
C CYS A 41 11.54 -2.35 4.11
N ASP A 42 12.86 -2.50 3.97
CA ASP A 42 13.54 -2.37 2.69
C ASP A 42 13.27 -3.56 1.76
N VAL A 43 12.56 -3.29 0.67
CA VAL A 43 12.23 -4.26 -0.38
C VAL A 43 13.49 -4.81 -1.06
N LYS A 44 14.54 -4.00 -1.22
CA LYS A 44 15.77 -4.45 -1.88
C LYS A 44 16.48 -5.51 -1.06
N SER A 45 16.61 -5.28 0.24
CA SER A 45 17.18 -6.24 1.19
C SER A 45 16.37 -7.53 1.24
N LEU A 46 15.03 -7.45 1.22
CA LEU A 46 14.18 -8.63 1.11
C LEU A 46 14.54 -9.45 -0.14
N VAL A 47 14.48 -8.83 -1.32
CA VAL A 47 14.72 -9.52 -2.59
C VAL A 47 16.13 -10.09 -2.69
N ALA A 48 17.14 -9.38 -2.21
CA ALA A 48 18.50 -9.89 -2.13
C ALA A 48 18.60 -11.15 -1.26
N GLY A 49 17.84 -11.20 -0.16
CA GLY A 49 17.76 -12.33 0.76
C GLY A 49 17.06 -13.57 0.22
N LEU A 50 16.35 -13.47 -0.92
CA LEU A 50 15.66 -14.60 -1.57
C LEU A 50 16.57 -15.40 -2.52
N LYS A 51 17.73 -14.85 -2.90
CA LYS A 51 18.63 -15.49 -3.85
C LYS A 51 19.13 -16.84 -3.33
N GLY A 52 18.91 -17.89 -4.11
CA GLY A 52 19.34 -19.26 -3.79
C GLY A 52 18.46 -19.99 -2.79
N LYS A 53 17.34 -19.40 -2.35
CA LYS A 53 16.36 -20.06 -1.49
C LYS A 53 15.36 -20.89 -2.31
N GLY A 54 14.83 -21.93 -1.68
CA GLY A 54 13.73 -22.72 -2.25
C GLY A 54 12.39 -21.98 -2.19
N PRO A 55 11.34 -22.49 -2.86
CA PRO A 55 10.01 -21.88 -2.86
C PRO A 55 9.40 -21.70 -1.46
N GLU A 56 9.49 -22.73 -0.60
CA GLU A 56 8.90 -22.71 0.75
C GLU A 56 9.57 -21.67 1.66
N GLU A 57 10.90 -21.61 1.66
CA GLU A 57 11.66 -20.63 2.44
C GLU A 57 11.37 -19.20 1.96
N SER A 58 11.31 -19.02 0.64
CA SER A 58 11.02 -17.72 0.05
C SER A 58 9.58 -17.26 0.36
N GLU A 59 8.62 -18.17 0.36
CA GLU A 59 7.26 -17.88 0.78
C GLU A 59 7.20 -17.47 2.27
N ALA A 60 7.91 -18.19 3.13
CA ALA A 60 7.98 -17.87 4.55
C ALA A 60 8.59 -16.48 4.79
N ASP A 61 9.66 -16.12 4.08
CA ASP A 61 10.28 -14.80 4.15
C ASP A 61 9.35 -13.69 3.64
N MET A 62 8.66 -13.92 2.53
CA MET A 62 7.66 -12.98 2.00
C MET A 62 6.53 -12.74 3.00
N ARG A 63 6.02 -13.82 3.63
CA ARG A 63 4.98 -13.77 4.65
C ARG A 63 5.45 -12.99 5.88
N ALA A 64 6.63 -13.33 6.40
CA ALA A 64 7.22 -12.65 7.56
C ALA A 64 7.48 -11.18 7.27
N PHE A 65 7.93 -10.85 6.05
CA PHE A 65 8.11 -9.46 5.63
C PHE A 65 6.78 -8.70 5.58
N GLY A 66 5.74 -9.27 4.96
CA GLY A 66 4.41 -8.64 4.90
C GLY A 66 3.82 -8.37 6.27
N GLN A 67 3.91 -9.32 7.20
CA GLN A 67 3.47 -9.15 8.58
C GLN A 67 4.24 -8.04 9.31
N ARG A 68 5.57 -8.02 9.21
CA ARG A 68 6.40 -6.96 9.81
C ARG A 68 6.11 -5.59 9.22
N LEU A 69 5.92 -5.52 7.91
CA LEU A 69 5.56 -4.28 7.21
C LEU A 69 4.26 -3.71 7.75
N MET A 70 3.22 -4.52 7.84
CA MET A 70 1.94 -4.04 8.36
C MET A 70 2.02 -3.68 9.84
N ALA A 71 2.72 -4.47 10.66
CA ALA A 71 2.93 -4.16 12.07
C ALA A 71 3.62 -2.80 12.26
N ALA A 72 4.69 -2.53 11.51
CA ALA A 72 5.38 -1.24 11.54
C ALA A 72 4.48 -0.10 11.03
N THR A 73 3.68 -0.35 9.99
CA THR A 73 2.72 0.62 9.45
C THR A 73 1.68 0.99 10.51
N ILE A 74 1.08 0.02 11.18
CA ILE A 74 0.07 0.25 12.24
C ILE A 74 0.69 1.01 13.42
N GLU A 75 1.85 0.58 13.92
CA GLU A 75 2.57 1.23 15.02
C GLU A 75 2.80 2.72 14.74
N LEU A 76 3.28 3.03 13.54
CA LEU A 76 3.60 4.39 13.13
C LEU A 76 2.35 5.23 12.84
N ALA A 77 1.36 4.65 12.16
CA ALA A 77 0.12 5.32 11.78
C ALA A 77 -0.79 5.64 12.97
N ASP A 78 -0.82 4.79 13.99
CA ASP A 78 -1.65 5.00 15.18
C ASP A 78 -0.90 5.73 16.30
N GLY A 79 0.42 5.69 16.28
CA GLY A 79 1.28 6.34 17.25
C GLY A 79 1.85 7.66 16.77
N LYS A 80 3.09 7.61 16.28
CA LYS A 80 3.92 8.81 16.03
C LYS A 80 3.37 9.73 14.94
N TYR A 81 2.69 9.17 13.95
CA TYR A 81 2.30 9.87 12.73
C TYR A 81 0.78 9.81 12.48
N ILE A 82 -0.02 9.75 13.53
CA ILE A 82 -1.47 9.87 13.38
C ILE A 82 -1.81 11.26 12.81
N ASP A 83 -2.54 11.24 11.71
CA ASP A 83 -2.96 12.43 10.98
C ASP A 83 -4.46 12.68 11.19
N ARG A 84 -4.94 13.83 10.68
CA ARG A 84 -6.35 14.20 10.84
C ARG A 84 -7.30 13.20 10.17
N ALA A 85 -6.91 12.58 9.06
CA ALA A 85 -7.75 11.56 8.42
C ALA A 85 -7.85 10.31 9.30
N GLY A 86 -6.73 9.83 9.85
CA GLY A 86 -6.69 8.74 10.82
C GLY A 86 -7.56 8.98 12.05
N GLU A 87 -7.47 10.17 12.66
CA GLU A 87 -8.31 10.54 13.80
C GLU A 87 -9.81 10.46 13.49
N VAL A 88 -10.21 10.94 12.30
CA VAL A 88 -11.61 10.96 11.88
C VAL A 88 -12.11 9.55 11.59
N ILE A 89 -11.32 8.73 10.89
CA ILE A 89 -11.65 7.33 10.61
C ILE A 89 -11.87 6.56 11.92
N GLU A 90 -10.92 6.65 12.85
CA GLU A 90 -11.00 5.97 14.15
C GLU A 90 -12.23 6.44 14.95
N LYS A 91 -12.46 7.75 15.00
CA LYS A 91 -13.63 8.31 15.70
C LYS A 91 -14.95 7.82 15.10
N VAL A 92 -15.07 7.81 13.77
CA VAL A 92 -16.29 7.33 13.09
C VAL A 92 -16.49 5.84 13.34
N ALA A 93 -15.44 5.04 13.27
CA ALA A 93 -15.50 3.62 13.55
C ALA A 93 -15.97 3.35 14.99
N GLN A 94 -15.39 4.04 15.98
CA GLN A 94 -15.80 3.93 17.39
C GLN A 94 -17.26 4.38 17.62
N GLN A 95 -17.73 5.40 16.89
CA GLN A 95 -19.10 5.91 17.05
C GLN A 95 -20.16 5.05 16.36
N THR A 96 -19.81 4.38 15.27
CA THR A 96 -20.76 3.65 14.43
C THR A 96 -20.67 2.14 14.58
N GLY A 97 -19.56 1.62 15.12
CA GLY A 97 -19.21 0.21 15.09
C GLY A 97 -18.82 -0.31 13.70
N ILE A 98 -18.63 0.57 12.71
CA ILE A 98 -18.29 0.21 11.34
C ILE A 98 -16.80 0.53 11.10
N PHE A 99 -15.95 -0.50 11.14
CA PHE A 99 -14.51 -0.34 10.91
C PHE A 99 -14.15 -0.52 9.43
N PHE A 100 -14.74 -1.51 8.76
CA PHE A 100 -14.61 -1.71 7.31
C PHE A 100 -15.49 -0.75 6.48
N PRO A 101 -15.00 -0.23 5.33
CA PRO A 101 -13.72 -0.52 4.70
C PRO A 101 -12.60 0.43 5.13
N HIS A 102 -12.94 1.60 5.67
CA HIS A 102 -12.03 2.74 5.76
C HIS A 102 -10.84 2.50 6.71
N SER A 103 -11.06 1.76 7.80
CA SER A 103 -9.97 1.42 8.72
C SER A 103 -8.96 0.49 8.01
N LEU A 104 -9.44 -0.54 7.30
CA LEU A 104 -8.59 -1.43 6.51
C LEU A 104 -7.87 -0.67 5.39
N GLN A 105 -8.64 0.09 4.60
CA GLN A 105 -8.13 0.85 3.47
C GLN A 105 -6.98 1.76 3.89
N ARG A 106 -7.11 2.49 5.01
CA ARG A 106 -6.05 3.37 5.53
C ARG A 106 -4.73 2.62 5.70
N TYR A 107 -4.73 1.48 6.37
CA TYR A 107 -3.50 0.71 6.59
C TYR A 107 -2.94 0.13 5.30
N VAL A 108 -3.81 -0.37 4.41
CA VAL A 108 -3.43 -0.88 3.10
C VAL A 108 -2.70 0.20 2.30
N GLU A 109 -3.31 1.37 2.15
CA GLU A 109 -2.73 2.51 1.41
C GLU A 109 -1.42 2.97 2.03
N LEU A 110 -1.38 3.19 3.35
CA LEU A 110 -0.16 3.61 4.06
C LEU A 110 0.97 2.59 3.95
N SER A 111 0.67 1.29 3.98
CA SER A 111 1.69 0.25 3.81
C SER A 111 2.30 0.26 2.40
N ILE A 112 1.48 0.54 1.36
CA ILE A 112 1.95 0.64 -0.02
C ILE A 112 2.77 1.91 -0.19
N ILE A 113 2.26 3.06 0.24
CA ILE A 113 2.98 4.35 0.15
C ILE A 113 4.30 4.26 0.93
N GLY A 114 4.28 3.69 2.13
CA GLY A 114 5.43 3.62 3.02
C GLY A 114 6.53 2.66 2.56
N SER A 115 6.20 1.49 2.01
CA SER A 115 7.20 0.53 1.53
C SER A 115 7.56 0.67 0.06
N ARG A 116 6.63 1.21 -0.73
CA ARG A 116 6.69 1.22 -2.20
C ARG A 116 6.11 2.54 -2.75
N PRO A 117 6.72 3.70 -2.42
CA PRO A 117 6.16 5.02 -2.75
C PRO A 117 6.07 5.35 -4.25
N LEU A 118 6.69 4.53 -5.11
CA LEU A 118 6.64 4.66 -6.57
C LEU A 118 5.61 3.73 -7.23
N ASP A 119 4.93 2.90 -6.44
CA ASP A 119 3.91 1.99 -6.94
C ASP A 119 2.66 2.78 -7.33
N ARG A 120 2.09 2.41 -8.47
CA ARG A 120 0.81 2.93 -8.97
C ARG A 120 -0.27 1.95 -8.56
N TRP A 121 -1.23 2.45 -7.80
CA TRP A 121 -2.35 1.67 -7.32
C TRP A 121 -3.62 2.53 -7.29
N ASN A 122 -4.77 1.87 -7.19
CA ASN A 122 -6.06 2.52 -7.10
C ASN A 122 -7.02 1.70 -6.23
N ILE A 123 -7.91 2.38 -5.52
CA ILE A 123 -9.07 1.76 -4.88
C ILE A 123 -10.26 1.93 -5.83
N THR A 124 -10.68 0.86 -6.50
CA THR A 124 -11.78 0.91 -7.49
C THR A 124 -13.16 0.79 -6.85
N LYS A 125 -13.23 0.24 -5.64
CA LYS A 125 -14.44 0.14 -4.84
C LYS A 125 -14.11 0.24 -3.37
N ALA A 126 -14.88 1.02 -2.62
CA ALA A 126 -14.79 1.14 -1.16
C ALA A 126 -16.21 1.33 -0.59
N THR A 127 -16.80 0.24 -0.12
CA THR A 127 -18.15 0.20 0.47
C THR A 127 -18.10 -0.57 1.79
N THR A 128 -19.16 -0.52 2.58
CA THR A 128 -19.26 -1.29 3.85
C THR A 128 -19.27 -2.81 3.67
N LYS A 129 -19.28 -3.32 2.42
CA LYS A 129 -19.27 -4.76 2.11
C LYS A 129 -18.05 -5.20 1.32
N GLU A 130 -17.53 -4.31 0.48
CA GLU A 130 -16.46 -4.62 -0.45
C GLU A 130 -15.47 -3.47 -0.58
N LEU A 131 -14.18 -3.83 -0.55
CA LEU A 131 -13.05 -2.99 -0.92
C LEU A 131 -12.29 -3.71 -2.04
N VAL A 132 -11.89 -2.98 -3.08
CA VAL A 132 -11.10 -3.52 -4.20
C VAL A 132 -9.89 -2.63 -4.44
N LEU A 133 -8.70 -3.23 -4.32
CA LEU A 133 -7.40 -2.61 -4.57
C LEU A 133 -6.84 -3.16 -5.90
N GLU A 134 -6.39 -2.25 -6.76
CA GLU A 134 -5.64 -2.58 -7.97
C GLU A 134 -4.23 -2.00 -7.89
N VAL A 135 -3.20 -2.81 -8.16
CA VAL A 135 -1.79 -2.40 -8.22
C VAL A 135 -1.27 -2.62 -9.64
N PHE A 136 -0.95 -1.53 -10.33
CA PHE A 136 -0.53 -1.49 -11.74
C PHE A 136 0.99 -1.48 -11.91
N SER A 137 1.72 -0.97 -10.91
CA SER A 137 3.18 -1.09 -10.88
C SER A 137 3.62 -1.51 -9.48
N CYS A 138 4.48 -2.53 -9.42
CA CYS A 138 4.92 -3.14 -8.18
C CYS A 138 6.44 -3.13 -8.07
N SER A 139 6.97 -2.40 -7.09
CA SER A 139 8.41 -2.31 -6.84
C SER A 139 8.98 -3.66 -6.44
N VAL A 140 8.27 -4.48 -5.65
CA VAL A 140 8.73 -5.85 -5.30
C VAL A 140 8.95 -6.69 -6.57
N LEU A 141 7.98 -6.69 -7.49
CA LEU A 141 8.11 -7.42 -8.74
C LEU A 141 9.25 -6.88 -9.61
N ARG A 142 9.43 -5.55 -9.65
CA ARG A 142 10.55 -4.92 -10.36
C ARG A 142 11.89 -5.39 -9.81
N GLU A 143 12.11 -5.27 -8.50
CA GLU A 143 13.36 -5.66 -7.85
C GLU A 143 13.62 -7.18 -8.03
N MET A 144 12.59 -8.03 -7.95
CA MET A 144 12.72 -9.47 -8.22
C MET A 144 13.20 -9.74 -9.65
N ARG A 145 12.62 -9.07 -10.65
CA ARG A 145 13.05 -9.20 -12.05
C ARG A 145 14.49 -8.72 -12.25
N GLU A 146 14.87 -7.61 -11.65
CA GLU A 146 16.25 -7.09 -11.69
C GLU A 146 17.24 -8.05 -10.99
N ALA A 147 16.77 -8.78 -9.97
CA ALA A 147 17.56 -9.79 -9.28
C ALA A 147 17.65 -11.14 -10.02
N GLY A 148 16.96 -11.30 -11.16
CA GLY A 148 16.89 -12.56 -11.91
C GLY A 148 16.01 -13.62 -11.24
N LEU A 149 15.10 -13.22 -10.35
CA LEU A 149 14.10 -14.10 -9.74
C LEU A 149 12.88 -14.11 -10.65
N GLU A 150 12.62 -15.24 -11.31
CA GLU A 150 11.47 -15.39 -12.19
C GLU A 150 10.17 -15.25 -11.39
N ALA A 151 9.27 -14.39 -11.86
CA ALA A 151 8.01 -14.08 -11.16
C ALA A 151 7.07 -15.30 -11.02
N GLY A 152 7.31 -16.36 -11.81
CA GLY A 152 6.57 -17.62 -11.73
C GLY A 152 7.06 -18.57 -10.64
N GLU A 153 8.29 -18.42 -10.14
CA GLU A 153 8.86 -19.30 -9.11
C GLU A 153 8.54 -18.83 -7.69
N LEU A 154 8.24 -17.55 -7.51
CA LEU A 154 8.04 -16.93 -6.19
C LEU A 154 6.70 -16.18 -6.10
N PRO A 155 5.79 -16.58 -5.18
CA PRO A 155 4.47 -15.97 -5.06
C PRO A 155 4.55 -14.62 -4.35
N CYS A 156 4.99 -13.57 -5.04
CA CYS A 156 5.08 -12.21 -4.47
C CYS A 156 3.75 -11.69 -3.88
N HIS A 157 2.61 -12.26 -4.29
CA HIS A 157 1.30 -11.95 -3.71
C HIS A 157 1.20 -12.32 -2.21
N VAL A 158 1.99 -13.27 -1.73
CA VAL A 158 2.02 -13.68 -0.31
C VAL A 158 2.45 -12.53 0.60
N LEU A 159 3.37 -11.67 0.13
CA LEU A 159 3.74 -10.46 0.86
C LEU A 159 2.54 -9.53 1.05
N CYS A 160 1.81 -9.25 -0.04
CA CYS A 160 0.64 -8.38 0.02
C CYS A 160 -0.47 -8.99 0.89
N LEU A 161 -0.81 -10.26 0.68
CA LEU A 161 -1.84 -10.95 1.45
C LEU A 161 -1.53 -10.96 2.95
N SER A 162 -0.33 -11.38 3.33
CA SER A 162 0.07 -11.44 4.74
C SER A 162 0.10 -10.06 5.41
N SER A 163 0.46 -9.02 4.65
CA SER A 163 0.37 -7.63 5.10
C SER A 163 -1.10 -7.22 5.34
N PHE A 164 -1.99 -7.50 4.39
CA PHE A 164 -3.39 -7.11 4.50
C PHE A 164 -4.18 -7.94 5.52
N GLU A 165 -3.82 -9.21 5.71
CA GLU A 165 -4.30 -10.08 6.79
C GLU A 165 -3.99 -9.49 8.16
N ALA A 166 -2.77 -9.00 8.38
CA ALA A 166 -2.41 -8.33 9.62
C ALA A 166 -3.22 -7.05 9.86
N ALA A 167 -3.56 -6.31 8.80
CA ALA A 167 -4.45 -5.13 8.90
C ALA A 167 -5.89 -5.53 9.23
N ALA A 168 -6.41 -6.58 8.61
CA ALA A 168 -7.75 -7.11 8.92
C ALA A 168 -7.84 -7.60 10.37
N GLN A 169 -6.82 -8.30 10.86
CA GLN A 169 -6.73 -8.73 12.26
C GLN A 169 -6.73 -7.54 13.23
N LYS A 170 -6.06 -6.43 12.87
CA LYS A 170 -6.04 -5.20 13.68
C LYS A 170 -7.42 -4.55 13.80
N ILE A 171 -8.21 -4.54 12.74
CA ILE A 171 -9.54 -3.93 12.78
C ILE A 171 -10.59 -4.85 13.41
N GLY A 172 -10.29 -6.15 13.53
CA GLY A 172 -11.15 -7.11 14.22
C GLY A 172 -12.38 -7.55 13.44
N ASP A 173 -12.49 -7.14 12.17
CA ASP A 173 -13.58 -7.53 11.28
C ASP A 173 -13.26 -8.86 10.57
N GLY A 174 -14.29 -9.69 10.39
CA GLY A 174 -14.21 -10.89 9.56
C GLY A 174 -14.13 -10.51 8.09
N VAL A 175 -12.92 -10.23 7.60
CA VAL A 175 -12.68 -9.85 6.20
C VAL A 175 -12.13 -11.04 5.44
N GLU A 176 -12.87 -11.49 4.43
CA GLU A 176 -12.40 -12.45 3.44
C GLU A 176 -11.57 -11.75 2.37
N MET A 177 -10.46 -12.36 1.98
CA MET A 177 -9.49 -11.78 1.04
C MET A 177 -9.25 -12.73 -0.13
N GLU A 178 -9.27 -12.17 -1.34
CA GLU A 178 -9.02 -12.92 -2.57
C GLU A 178 -8.12 -12.13 -3.52
N VAL A 179 -7.23 -12.83 -4.21
CA VAL A 179 -6.44 -12.29 -5.33
C VAL A 179 -7.13 -12.68 -6.63
N LEU A 180 -7.76 -11.71 -7.30
CA LEU A 180 -8.54 -11.94 -8.51
C LEU A 180 -7.70 -11.90 -9.80
N LYS A 181 -6.61 -11.11 -9.78
CA LYS A 181 -5.71 -10.91 -10.92
C LYS A 181 -4.28 -10.76 -10.43
N SER A 182 -3.31 -11.13 -11.26
CA SER A 182 -1.88 -11.02 -10.96
C SER A 182 -1.14 -10.14 -11.98
N LEU A 183 -0.24 -9.28 -11.49
CA LEU A 183 0.52 -8.36 -12.33
C LEU A 183 1.34 -9.07 -13.43
N PRO A 184 2.00 -10.23 -13.20
CA PRO A 184 2.73 -10.93 -14.25
C PRO A 184 1.84 -11.45 -15.39
N GLN A 185 0.57 -11.77 -15.14
CA GLN A 185 -0.33 -12.40 -16.11
C GLN A 185 -1.32 -11.39 -16.72
N ASP A 186 -1.92 -10.54 -15.88
CA ASP A 186 -3.04 -9.67 -16.23
C ASP A 186 -2.67 -8.20 -16.40
N GLY A 187 -1.42 -7.82 -16.08
CA GLY A 187 -0.99 -6.42 -16.06
C GLY A 187 -1.51 -5.62 -14.86
N VAL A 188 -2.15 -6.28 -13.89
CA VAL A 188 -2.60 -5.69 -12.62
C VAL A 188 -2.68 -6.78 -11.53
N CYS A 189 -2.22 -6.47 -10.31
CA CYS A 189 -2.63 -7.26 -9.14
C CYS A 189 -3.94 -6.69 -8.60
N GLN A 190 -5.00 -7.50 -8.58
CA GLN A 190 -6.30 -7.08 -8.04
C GLN A 190 -6.61 -7.88 -6.78
N PHE A 191 -6.82 -7.17 -5.67
CA PHE A 191 -7.20 -7.74 -4.37
C PHE A 191 -8.64 -7.32 -4.05
N SER A 192 -9.47 -8.31 -3.70
CA SER A 192 -10.83 -8.11 -3.24
C SER A 192 -10.91 -8.43 -1.76
N PHE A 193 -11.55 -7.54 -1.01
CA PHE A 193 -11.83 -7.69 0.41
C PHE A 193 -13.34 -7.67 0.60
N GLN A 194 -13.90 -8.70 1.20
CA GLN A 194 -15.33 -8.82 1.48
C GLN A 194 -15.54 -8.87 2.98
N HIS A 195 -16.43 -8.02 3.50
CA HIS A 195 -16.85 -8.09 4.88
C HIS A 195 -17.93 -9.18 5.03
N ALA A 196 -17.71 -10.12 5.96
CA ALA A 196 -18.64 -11.21 6.27
C ALA A 196 -20.00 -10.71 6.80
#